data_AF-A0A534THR6-F1
#
_entry.id   AF-A0A534THR6-F1
#
_cell.length_a   1.000
_cell.length_b   1.000
_cell.length_c   1.000
_cell.angle_alpha   90.00
_cell.angle_beta   90.00
_cell.angle_gamma   90.00
#
_symmetry.space_group_name_H-M   'P 1'
#
loop_
_entity.id
_entity.type
_entity.pdbx_description
1 polymer ?
#
loop_
_entity_poly.entity_id
_entity_poly.type
_entity_poly.pdbx_seq_one_letter_code
_entity_poly.pdbx_strand_id
1 'polypeptide(L)'
;MVIECSRCHAVFSLQEGAVAAAEAPFSVECGRCHAVFEVAAPQAAAASPAPDVPVAPAVVAVDPPELPLVQTGVAEPEAPGPITSVAADRASRARWPVLLGILALASVAGIALHRRERVRELDEKVRQGREKMFLDDTRSLEDATRLFTEAARSAPGRALPEAERAFSLLLRAAAHKDLYERVPAPERDEEGRAAARLLQQGAAAARQAFAEDKDDVAALRAMAFAEAIAGTADRAVAHADQAERAAPRDAWVLYAKAAAAKANRAHEKAVQGLSEARQIEPRLLRADVDLADISLDRGDPAGARQLLERVLRRNPQHERARRILSLIPPEAGYRPPQGGN
;
A
#
# COMPACT_ATOMS: atom_id res chain seq x y z
N MET A 1 -13.29 -0.89 25.83
CA MET A 1 -12.06 -0.17 26.26
C MET A 1 -11.45 0.51 25.04
N VAL A 2 -11.05 1.78 25.16
CA VAL A 2 -10.38 2.52 24.06
C VAL A 2 -8.88 2.44 24.27
N ILE A 3 -8.13 2.08 23.22
CA ILE A 3 -6.68 1.91 23.26
C ILE A 3 -6.04 2.73 22.13
N GLU A 4 -4.94 3.38 22.44
CA GLU A 4 -4.13 4.15 21.49
C GLU A 4 -2.81 3.43 21.20
N CYS A 5 -2.46 3.29 19.92
CA CYS A 5 -1.19 2.70 19.52
C CYS A 5 -0.02 3.65 19.82
N SER A 6 0.96 3.19 20.60
CA SER A 6 2.18 3.95 20.94
C SER A 6 3.07 4.31 19.75
N ARG A 7 2.89 3.66 18.59
CA ARG A 7 3.70 3.87 17.38
C ARG A 7 3.05 4.77 16.34
N CYS A 8 1.72 4.70 16.18
CA CYS A 8 1.01 5.40 15.11
C CYS A 8 -0.18 6.23 15.59
N HIS A 9 -0.43 6.29 16.89
CA HIS A 9 -1.51 7.04 17.54
C HIS A 9 -2.92 6.72 17.01
N ALA A 10 -3.08 5.56 16.37
CA ALA A 10 -4.39 5.07 15.96
C ALA A 10 -5.19 4.65 17.21
N VAL A 11 -6.41 5.17 17.32
CA VAL A 11 -7.36 4.88 18.40
C VAL A 11 -8.33 3.80 17.93
N PHE A 12 -8.49 2.74 18.72
CA PHE A 12 -9.43 1.66 18.42
C PHE A 12 -10.13 1.17 19.68
N SER A 13 -11.36 0.68 19.50
CA SER A 13 -12.19 0.16 20.59
C SER A 13 -12.16 -1.36 20.58
N LEU A 14 -11.82 -1.97 21.72
CA LEU A 14 -11.98 -3.42 21.92
C LEU A 14 -13.42 -3.72 22.37
N GLN A 15 -14.03 -4.73 21.73
CA GLN A 15 -15.34 -5.26 22.12
C GLN A 15 -15.30 -5.80 23.55
N GLU A 16 -16.36 -5.51 24.32
CA GLU A 16 -16.44 -5.75 25.77
C GLU A 16 -16.21 -7.23 26.16
N GLY A 17 -16.59 -8.17 25.30
CA GLY A 17 -16.40 -9.61 25.53
C GLY A 17 -14.94 -10.10 25.49
N ALA A 18 -14.03 -9.38 24.82
CA ALA A 18 -12.60 -9.71 24.78
C ALA A 18 -11.82 -9.14 25.98
N VAL A 19 -12.38 -8.12 26.64
CA VAL A 19 -11.74 -7.38 27.73
C VAL A 19 -12.12 -7.93 29.10
N ALA A 20 -13.32 -8.50 29.24
CA ALA A 20 -13.83 -9.05 30.50
C ALA A 20 -13.10 -10.33 31.00
N ALA A 21 -12.24 -10.94 30.17
CA ALA A 21 -11.51 -12.17 30.50
C ALA A 21 -10.01 -11.92 30.84
N ALA A 22 -9.54 -10.68 30.77
CA ALA A 22 -8.13 -10.35 30.95
C ALA A 22 -7.85 -9.85 32.38
N GLU A 23 -7.37 -10.75 33.26
CA GLU A 23 -6.85 -10.40 34.59
C GLU A 23 -5.34 -10.07 34.58
N ALA A 24 -4.69 -10.17 33.40
CA ALA A 24 -3.27 -9.93 33.18
C ALA A 24 -3.04 -9.01 31.97
N PRO A 25 -1.89 -8.29 31.91
CA PRO A 25 -1.52 -7.54 30.71
C PRO A 25 -1.51 -8.47 29.49
N PHE A 26 -2.06 -7.98 28.37
CA PHE A 26 -2.21 -8.76 27.15
C PHE A 26 -1.65 -8.00 25.96
N SER A 27 -1.14 -8.75 24.98
CA SER A 27 -0.58 -8.19 23.76
C SER A 27 -1.66 -7.89 22.74
N VAL A 28 -1.60 -6.71 22.14
CA VAL A 28 -2.47 -6.30 21.05
C VAL A 28 -1.65 -5.91 19.83
N GLU A 29 -2.06 -6.39 18.66
CA GLU A 29 -1.48 -5.97 17.39
C GLU A 29 -2.28 -4.80 16.82
N CYS A 30 -1.60 -3.70 16.51
CA CYS A 30 -2.22 -2.56 15.84
C CYS A 30 -2.63 -2.93 14.41
N GLY A 31 -3.93 -2.92 14.10
CA GLY A 31 -4.44 -3.18 12.75
C GLY A 31 -4.01 -2.16 11.67
N ARG A 32 -3.35 -1.06 12.05
CA ARG A 32 -2.83 -0.04 11.12
C ARG A 32 -1.34 -0.13 10.84
N CYS A 33 -0.53 -0.42 11.86
CA CYS A 33 0.94 -0.40 11.72
C CYS A 33 1.62 -1.71 12.14
N HIS A 34 0.84 -2.73 12.52
CA HIS A 34 1.30 -4.05 12.96
C HIS A 34 2.28 -4.03 14.15
N ALA A 35 2.35 -2.92 14.88
CA ALA A 35 3.08 -2.88 16.14
C ALA A 35 2.34 -3.74 17.17
N VAL A 36 3.07 -4.68 17.77
CA VAL A 36 2.60 -5.43 18.94
C VAL A 36 3.02 -4.67 20.18
N PHE A 37 2.06 -4.40 21.06
CA PHE A 37 2.30 -3.70 22.31
C PHE A 37 1.42 -4.26 23.43
N GLU A 38 1.90 -4.17 24.66
CA GLU A 38 1.15 -4.64 25.83
C GLU A 38 0.17 -3.57 26.32
N VAL A 39 -1.01 -4.05 26.69
CA VAL A 39 -2.08 -3.25 27.25
C VAL A 39 -2.35 -3.77 28.66
N ALA A 40 -2.35 -2.87 29.64
CA ALA A 40 -2.67 -3.22 31.01
C ALA A 40 -4.14 -3.64 31.12
N ALA A 41 -4.40 -4.75 31.81
CA ALA A 41 -5.75 -5.17 32.16
C ALA A 41 -6.45 -4.07 32.98
N PRO A 42 -7.75 -3.81 32.75
CA PRO A 42 -8.52 -2.92 33.61
C PRO A 42 -8.57 -3.55 35.01
N GLN A 43 -7.98 -2.89 36.01
CA GLN A 43 -8.10 -3.33 37.40
C GLN A 43 -9.58 -3.26 37.80
N ALA A 44 -10.11 -4.35 38.36
CA ALA A 44 -11.41 -4.33 39.00
C ALA A 44 -11.36 -3.28 40.11
N ALA A 45 -11.96 -2.12 39.86
CA ALA A 45 -12.09 -1.08 40.85
C ALA A 45 -12.91 -1.66 42.02
N ALA A 46 -12.26 -1.89 43.14
CA ALA A 46 -12.95 -2.02 44.41
C ALA A 46 -13.89 -0.82 44.54
N ALA A 47 -15.17 -1.10 44.78
CA ALA A 47 -16.18 -0.09 44.98
C ALA A 47 -15.74 0.89 46.08
N SER A 48 -15.27 2.06 45.65
CA SER A 48 -15.19 3.26 46.48
C SER A 48 -16.44 4.09 46.20
N PRO A 49 -17.02 4.73 47.23
CA PRO A 49 -18.36 5.29 47.14
C PRO A 49 -18.41 6.45 46.15
N ALA A 50 -19.55 6.56 45.49
CA ALA A 50 -19.86 7.63 44.55
C ALA A 50 -19.57 9.00 45.18
N PRO A 51 -18.92 9.94 44.46
CA PRO A 51 -18.99 11.33 44.84
C PRO A 51 -20.42 11.82 44.58
N ASP A 52 -21.05 12.38 45.60
CA ASP A 52 -22.30 13.13 45.50
C ASP A 52 -22.12 14.23 44.45
N VAL A 53 -22.76 14.07 43.29
CA VAL A 53 -22.98 15.16 42.35
C VAL A 53 -24.24 15.88 42.80
N PRO A 54 -24.16 17.12 43.33
CA PRO A 54 -25.36 17.89 43.60
C PRO A 54 -26.07 18.18 42.28
N VAL A 55 -27.36 17.81 42.23
CA VAL A 55 -28.29 18.19 41.18
C VAL A 55 -28.33 19.72 41.11
N ALA A 56 -27.90 20.28 39.99
CA ALA A 56 -28.10 21.70 39.70
C ALA A 56 -29.61 21.98 39.58
N PRO A 57 -30.17 22.97 40.29
CA PRO A 57 -31.56 23.35 40.10
C PRO A 57 -31.72 24.10 38.77
N ALA A 58 -32.95 24.02 38.25
CA ALA A 58 -33.39 24.69 37.05
C ALA A 58 -33.01 26.19 37.04
N VAL A 59 -32.48 26.65 35.90
CA VAL A 59 -32.21 28.06 35.65
C VAL A 59 -33.54 28.81 35.57
N VAL A 60 -33.84 29.57 36.62
CA VAL A 60 -34.88 30.59 36.63
C VAL A 60 -34.34 31.81 35.87
N ALA A 61 -35.13 32.33 34.94
CA ALA A 61 -34.85 33.58 34.25
C ALA A 61 -34.77 34.72 35.26
N VAL A 62 -33.64 35.44 35.26
CA VAL A 62 -33.45 36.67 36.03
C VAL A 62 -33.28 37.81 35.04
N ASP A 63 -34.13 38.83 35.17
CA ASP A 63 -34.10 40.08 34.40
C ASP A 63 -32.74 40.80 34.50
N PRO A 64 -32.32 41.54 33.46
CA PRO A 64 -31.08 42.30 33.50
C PRO A 64 -31.15 43.47 34.49
N PRO A 65 -30.04 43.82 35.17
CA PRO A 65 -30.01 44.97 36.06
C PRO A 65 -30.02 46.29 35.26
N GLU A 66 -30.85 47.24 35.70
CA GLU A 66 -30.82 48.64 35.27
C GLU A 66 -29.46 49.26 35.59
N LEU A 67 -28.78 49.74 34.55
CA LEU A 67 -27.62 50.62 34.70
C LEU A 67 -28.09 52.02 35.10
N PRO A 68 -27.47 52.67 36.10
CA PRO A 68 -27.86 54.02 36.50
C PRO A 68 -27.49 55.02 35.40
N LEU A 69 -28.48 55.84 35.03
CA LEU A 69 -28.31 57.05 34.23
C LEU A 69 -27.37 58.02 34.97
N VAL A 70 -26.11 58.07 34.52
CA VAL A 70 -25.21 59.16 34.84
C VAL A 70 -25.64 60.37 33.99
N GLN A 71 -26.26 61.35 34.64
CA GLN A 71 -26.44 62.68 34.06
C GLN A 71 -25.08 63.38 34.07
N THR A 72 -24.42 63.44 32.91
CA THR A 72 -23.33 64.40 32.72
C THR A 72 -23.92 65.76 32.39
N GLY A 73 -23.68 66.70 33.31
CA GLY A 73 -24.06 68.10 33.15
C GLY A 73 -23.49 68.69 31.86
N VAL A 74 -24.34 69.47 31.20
CA VAL A 74 -23.99 70.28 30.04
C VAL A 74 -22.98 71.34 30.50
N ALA A 75 -21.77 71.29 29.94
CA ALA A 75 -20.86 72.42 29.88
C ALA A 75 -20.72 72.82 28.41
N GLU A 76 -20.82 74.13 28.15
CA GLU A 76 -20.83 74.76 26.83
C GLU A 76 -19.60 74.40 25.98
N PRO A 77 -19.74 74.33 24.64
CA PRO A 77 -18.63 74.06 23.76
C PRO A 77 -17.80 75.34 23.54
N GLU A 78 -16.59 75.38 24.10
CA GLU A 78 -15.54 76.28 23.60
C GLU A 78 -15.06 75.83 22.21
N ALA A 79 -14.83 76.82 21.35
CA ALA A 79 -14.60 76.66 19.91
C ALA A 79 -13.44 75.71 19.58
N PRO A 80 -13.58 74.84 18.56
CA PRO A 80 -12.48 73.99 18.12
C PRO A 80 -11.40 74.86 17.45
N GLY A 81 -10.16 74.78 17.97
CA GLY A 81 -8.99 75.22 17.24
C GLY A 81 -8.82 74.41 15.93
N PRO A 82 -8.09 74.95 14.93
CA PRO A 82 -7.97 74.29 13.64
C PRO A 82 -7.21 72.97 13.81
N ILE A 83 -7.95 71.86 13.69
CA ILE A 83 -7.36 70.53 13.59
C ILE A 83 -6.74 70.46 12.19
N THR A 84 -5.42 70.59 12.11
CA THR A 84 -4.70 70.25 10.89
C THR A 84 -4.84 68.76 10.69
N SER A 85 -5.73 68.36 9.78
CA SER A 85 -5.80 66.98 9.32
C SER A 85 -4.46 66.66 8.67
N VAL A 86 -3.62 65.88 9.35
CA VAL A 86 -2.54 65.16 8.68
C VAL A 86 -3.25 64.35 7.60
N ALA A 87 -3.04 64.74 6.35
CA ALA A 87 -3.50 63.97 5.20
C ALA A 87 -2.80 62.60 5.29
N ALA A 88 -3.45 61.64 5.94
CA ALA A 88 -3.02 60.27 5.96
C ALA A 88 -3.00 59.82 4.50
N ASP A 89 -1.79 59.66 4.01
CA ASP A 89 -1.42 59.40 2.64
C ASP A 89 -2.30 58.29 2.03
N ARG A 90 -3.33 58.67 1.25
CA ARG A 90 -4.29 57.72 0.62
C ARG A 90 -3.57 56.73 -0.30
N ALA A 91 -2.34 57.02 -0.71
CA ALA A 91 -1.50 56.13 -1.50
C ALA A 91 -1.10 54.85 -0.75
N SER A 92 -1.06 54.85 0.59
CA SER A 92 -0.64 53.70 1.40
C SER A 92 -1.74 52.64 1.59
N ARG A 93 -3.02 53.04 1.71
CA ARG A 93 -4.17 52.12 1.90
C ARG A 93 -4.56 51.37 0.63
N ALA A 94 -4.30 51.93 -0.55
CA ALA A 94 -4.61 51.28 -1.84
C ALA A 94 -3.63 50.15 -2.24
N ARG A 95 -2.45 50.08 -1.61
CA ARG A 95 -1.40 49.10 -1.96
C ARG A 95 -1.53 47.78 -1.20
N TRP A 96 -2.07 47.80 0.01
CA TRP A 96 -2.30 46.61 0.84
C TRP A 96 -3.17 45.53 0.18
N PRO A 97 -4.35 45.83 -0.42
CA PRO A 97 -5.15 44.80 -1.07
C PRO A 97 -4.45 44.19 -2.30
N VAL A 98 -3.66 44.98 -3.03
CA VAL A 98 -2.85 44.48 -4.17
C VAL A 98 -1.74 43.56 -3.69
N LEU A 99 -1.02 43.93 -2.63
CA LEU A 99 0.03 43.09 -2.02
C LEU A 99 -0.54 41.79 -1.43
N LEU A 100 -1.71 41.84 -0.77
CA LEU A 100 -2.42 40.66 -0.31
C LEU A 100 -2.86 39.76 -1.47
N GLY A 101 -3.34 40.34 -2.57
CA GLY A 101 -3.67 39.61 -3.79
C GLY A 101 -2.46 38.90 -4.40
N ILE A 102 -1.31 39.57 -4.47
CA ILE A 102 -0.05 38.98 -4.96
C ILE A 102 0.42 37.84 -4.04
N LEU A 103 0.39 38.04 -2.71
CA LEU A 103 0.75 37.00 -1.74
C LEU A 103 -0.18 35.79 -1.86
N ALA A 104 -1.49 36.00 -1.96
CA ALA A 104 -2.46 34.91 -2.14
C ALA A 104 -2.19 34.14 -3.44
N LEU A 105 -1.94 34.83 -4.55
CA LEU A 105 -1.59 34.19 -5.84
C LEU A 105 -0.27 33.42 -5.75
N ALA A 106 0.76 33.99 -5.10
CA ALA A 106 2.03 33.32 -4.88
C ALA A 106 1.89 32.07 -4.01
N SER A 107 1.05 32.12 -2.95
CA SER A 107 0.74 30.95 -2.11
C SER A 107 0.02 29.86 -2.90
N VAL A 108 -1.00 30.21 -3.70
CA VAL A 108 -1.71 29.25 -4.54
C VAL A 108 -0.78 28.62 -5.58
N ALA A 109 0.06 29.43 -6.23
CA ALA A 109 1.06 28.96 -7.18
C ALA A 109 2.08 28.02 -6.49
N GLY A 110 2.56 28.37 -5.30
CA GLY A 110 3.46 27.54 -4.50
C GLY A 110 2.83 26.19 -4.12
N ILE A 111 1.58 26.18 -3.65
CA ILE A 111 0.85 24.95 -3.33
C ILE A 111 0.67 24.07 -4.57
N ALA A 112 0.33 24.67 -5.71
CA ALA A 112 0.16 23.95 -6.97
C ALA A 112 1.49 23.32 -7.46
N LEU A 113 2.59 24.06 -7.40
CA LEU A 113 3.93 23.56 -7.74
C LEU A 113 4.34 22.42 -6.82
N HIS A 114 4.16 22.58 -5.52
CA HIS A 114 4.51 21.56 -4.54
C HIS A 114 3.64 20.28 -4.68
N ARG A 115 2.35 20.40 -5.03
CA ARG A 115 1.52 19.24 -5.38
C ARG A 115 2.01 18.53 -6.64
N ARG A 116 2.39 19.28 -7.68
CA ARG A 116 2.94 18.71 -8.91
C ARG A 116 4.25 17.97 -8.67
N GLU A 117 5.13 18.53 -7.84
CA GLU A 117 6.40 17.90 -7.48
C GLU A 117 6.18 16.58 -6.74
N ARG A 118 5.26 16.53 -5.77
CA ARG A 118 4.90 15.28 -5.07
C ARG A 118 4.31 14.22 -6.00
N VAL A 119 3.47 14.60 -6.95
CA VAL A 119 2.94 13.65 -7.95
C VAL A 119 4.08 13.09 -8.81
N ARG A 120 5.00 13.94 -9.27
CA ARG A 120 6.17 13.50 -10.04
C ARG A 120 7.07 12.54 -9.26
N GLU A 121 7.34 12.85 -7.98
CA GLU A 121 8.14 11.99 -7.11
C GLU A 121 7.47 10.62 -6.92
N LEU A 122 6.15 10.60 -6.74
CA LEU A 122 5.37 9.36 -6.63
C LEU A 122 5.43 8.55 -7.92
N ASP A 123 5.18 9.19 -9.07
CA ASP A 123 5.19 8.52 -10.38
C ASP A 123 6.58 7.93 -10.67
N GLU A 124 7.64 8.63 -10.27
CA GLU A 124 9.02 8.17 -10.40
C GLU A 124 9.30 6.95 -9.52
N LYS A 125 8.87 6.95 -8.25
CA LYS A 125 8.99 5.77 -7.38
C LYS A 125 8.24 4.57 -7.93
N VAL A 126 7.02 4.78 -8.44
CA VAL A 126 6.22 3.73 -9.07
C VAL A 126 6.91 3.18 -10.32
N ARG A 127 7.45 4.07 -11.17
CA ARG A 127 8.21 3.69 -12.37
C ARG A 127 9.44 2.86 -12.02
N GLN A 128 10.27 3.32 -11.09
CA GLN A 128 11.46 2.59 -10.61
C GLN A 128 11.10 1.23 -9.99
N GLY A 129 10.00 1.18 -9.21
CA GLY A 129 9.50 -0.07 -8.64
C GLY A 129 9.09 -1.08 -9.72
N ARG A 130 8.37 -0.62 -10.77
CA ARG A 130 7.96 -1.47 -11.90
C ARG A 130 9.17 -1.99 -12.68
N GLU A 131 10.18 -1.16 -12.91
CA GLU A 131 11.43 -1.59 -13.56
C GLU A 131 12.12 -2.72 -12.81
N LYS A 132 12.15 -2.63 -11.48
CA LYS A 132 12.69 -3.68 -10.63
C LYS A 132 11.85 -4.96 -10.64
N MET A 133 10.53 -4.87 -10.76
CA MET A 133 9.69 -6.08 -10.85
C MET A 133 9.98 -6.93 -12.09
N PHE A 134 10.44 -6.34 -13.19
CA PHE A 134 10.82 -7.10 -14.39
C PHE A 134 12.07 -7.97 -14.17
N LEU A 135 12.94 -7.61 -13.22
CA LEU A 135 14.13 -8.39 -12.89
C LEU A 135 13.77 -9.69 -12.15
N ASP A 136 12.64 -9.73 -11.42
CA ASP A 136 12.07 -10.87 -10.69
C ASP A 136 13.03 -11.64 -9.76
N ASP A 137 14.17 -11.05 -9.39
CA ASP A 137 15.01 -11.54 -8.30
C ASP A 137 14.54 -11.01 -6.94
N THR A 138 14.92 -11.72 -5.87
CA THR A 138 14.48 -11.42 -4.50
C THR A 138 14.77 -9.98 -4.09
N ARG A 139 15.98 -9.49 -4.38
CA ARG A 139 16.41 -8.14 -3.97
C ARG A 139 15.66 -7.07 -4.74
N SER A 140 15.48 -7.25 -6.04
CA SER A 140 14.74 -6.32 -6.89
C SER A 140 13.26 -6.25 -6.48
N LEU A 141 12.62 -7.38 -6.16
CA LEU A 141 11.23 -7.38 -5.67
C LEU A 141 11.10 -6.75 -4.28
N GLU A 142 12.09 -6.91 -3.40
CA GLU A 142 12.15 -6.23 -2.11
C GLU A 142 12.28 -4.72 -2.26
N ASP A 143 13.19 -4.25 -3.12
CA ASP A 143 13.33 -2.85 -3.43
C ASP A 143 12.08 -2.27 -4.08
N ALA A 144 11.44 -3.00 -4.99
CA ALA A 144 10.16 -2.60 -5.59
C ALA A 144 9.09 -2.43 -4.51
N THR A 145 8.96 -3.42 -3.62
CA THR A 145 8.01 -3.35 -2.49
C THR A 145 8.28 -2.13 -1.60
N ARG A 146 9.55 -1.82 -1.34
CA ARG A 146 9.94 -0.63 -0.56
C ARG A 146 9.51 0.66 -1.26
N LEU A 147 9.83 0.82 -2.55
CA LEU A 147 9.46 2.00 -3.35
C LEU A 147 7.94 2.20 -3.38
N PHE A 148 7.18 1.13 -3.60
CA PHE A 148 5.72 1.21 -3.60
C PHE A 148 5.15 1.53 -2.21
N THR A 149 5.76 1.00 -1.14
CA THR A 149 5.38 1.34 0.23
C THR A 149 5.61 2.81 0.54
N GLU A 150 6.76 3.36 0.11
CA GLU A 150 7.04 4.79 0.24
C GLU A 150 6.04 5.63 -0.56
N ALA A 151 5.75 5.24 -1.80
CA ALA A 151 4.77 5.91 -2.66
C ALA A 151 3.34 5.88 -2.07
N ALA A 152 2.90 4.74 -1.55
CA ALA A 152 1.59 4.58 -0.90
C ALA A 152 1.46 5.45 0.36
N ARG A 153 2.52 5.56 1.16
CA ARG A 153 2.55 6.45 2.34
C ARG A 153 2.50 7.92 1.95
N SER A 154 3.14 8.30 0.85
CA SER A 154 3.15 9.68 0.35
C SER A 154 1.82 10.11 -0.27
N ALA A 155 0.96 9.18 -0.67
CA ALA A 155 -0.35 9.47 -1.25
C ALA A 155 -1.44 8.48 -0.75
N PRO A 156 -1.87 8.61 0.53
CA PRO A 156 -2.91 7.75 1.08
C PRO A 156 -4.23 7.89 0.30
N GLY A 157 -4.93 6.78 0.10
CA GLY A 157 -6.20 6.74 -0.63
C GLY A 157 -6.06 6.72 -2.16
N ARG A 158 -4.84 6.60 -2.70
CA ARG A 158 -4.63 6.30 -4.12
C ARG A 158 -4.42 4.80 -4.28
N ALA A 159 -5.28 4.16 -5.07
CA ALA A 159 -5.22 2.72 -5.30
C ALA A 159 -3.89 2.27 -5.93
N LEU A 160 -3.38 3.02 -6.91
CA LEU A 160 -2.24 2.59 -7.73
C LEU A 160 -0.97 2.20 -6.92
N PRO A 161 -0.37 3.05 -6.06
CA PRO A 161 0.82 2.66 -5.31
C PRO A 161 0.60 1.47 -4.38
N GLU A 162 -0.58 1.40 -3.76
CA GLU A 162 -0.96 0.32 -2.85
C GLU A 162 -1.17 -1.00 -3.62
N ALA A 163 -1.75 -0.94 -4.81
CA ALA A 163 -1.90 -2.06 -5.72
C ALA A 163 -0.55 -2.60 -6.22
N GLU A 164 0.39 -1.73 -6.57
CA GLU A 164 1.73 -2.15 -6.97
C GLU A 164 2.52 -2.77 -5.81
N ARG A 165 2.37 -2.22 -4.59
CA ARG A 165 2.90 -2.82 -3.36
C ARG A 165 2.31 -4.20 -3.11
N ALA A 166 1.01 -4.35 -3.30
CA ALA A 166 0.32 -5.62 -3.19
C ALA A 166 0.89 -6.62 -4.20
N PHE A 167 0.97 -6.22 -5.46
CA PHE A 167 1.43 -7.08 -6.55
C PHE A 167 2.89 -7.53 -6.34
N SER A 168 3.80 -6.65 -5.91
CA SER A 168 5.19 -7.02 -5.64
C SER A 168 5.31 -8.03 -4.48
N LEU A 169 4.51 -7.89 -3.42
CA LEU A 169 4.42 -8.87 -2.34
C LEU A 169 3.91 -10.23 -2.84
N LEU A 170 2.90 -10.21 -3.70
CA LEU A 170 2.31 -11.42 -4.27
C LEU A 170 3.27 -12.13 -5.23
N LEU A 171 4.08 -11.42 -6.01
CA LEU A 171 5.12 -12.02 -6.87
C LEU A 171 6.14 -12.80 -6.03
N ARG A 172 6.52 -12.24 -4.86
CA ARG A 172 7.38 -12.93 -3.89
C ARG A 172 6.68 -14.13 -3.27
N ALA A 173 5.41 -13.96 -2.85
CA ALA A 173 4.62 -15.06 -2.29
C ALA A 173 4.52 -16.24 -3.26
N ALA A 174 4.23 -15.98 -4.53
CA ALA A 174 4.19 -16.99 -5.57
C ALA A 174 5.57 -17.64 -5.76
N ALA A 175 6.66 -16.86 -5.79
CA ALA A 175 8.01 -17.43 -5.94
C ALA A 175 8.35 -18.44 -4.82
N HIS A 176 8.04 -18.09 -3.56
CA HIS A 176 8.20 -19.01 -2.43
C HIS A 176 7.28 -20.23 -2.53
N LYS A 177 6.03 -20.05 -2.96
CA LYS A 177 5.08 -21.16 -3.16
C LYS A 177 5.56 -22.15 -4.23
N ASP A 178 6.07 -21.65 -5.35
CA ASP A 178 6.59 -22.50 -6.43
C ASP A 178 7.84 -23.27 -5.98
N LEU A 179 8.67 -22.68 -5.11
CA LEU A 179 9.82 -23.36 -4.51
C LEU A 179 9.40 -24.39 -3.47
N TYR A 180 8.41 -24.10 -2.62
CA TYR A 180 7.82 -25.02 -1.65
C TYR A 180 7.45 -26.37 -2.30
N GLU A 181 6.89 -26.35 -3.51
CA GLU A 181 6.47 -27.55 -4.24
C GLU A 181 7.66 -28.38 -4.76
N ARG A 182 8.87 -27.82 -4.81
CA ARG A 182 10.03 -28.41 -5.50
C ARG A 182 11.23 -28.74 -4.59
N VAL A 183 11.40 -28.05 -3.46
CA VAL A 183 12.58 -28.17 -2.57
C VAL A 183 12.42 -29.26 -1.47
N PRO A 184 13.53 -29.78 -0.89
CA PRO A 184 13.48 -30.77 0.19
C PRO A 184 12.94 -30.20 1.53
N ALA A 185 12.60 -31.09 2.46
CA ALA A 185 11.80 -30.80 3.66
C ALA A 185 12.24 -29.59 4.55
N PRO A 186 13.53 -29.40 4.92
CA PRO A 186 13.88 -28.28 5.80
C PRO A 186 13.70 -26.92 5.11
N GLU A 187 14.07 -26.82 3.83
CA GLU A 187 13.85 -25.60 3.03
C GLU A 187 12.36 -25.42 2.72
N ARG A 188 11.64 -26.51 2.46
CA ARG A 188 10.22 -26.49 2.12
C ARG A 188 9.40 -25.77 3.19
N ASP A 189 9.62 -26.07 4.47
CA ASP A 189 8.84 -25.43 5.54
C ASP A 189 9.10 -23.93 5.65
N GLU A 190 10.33 -23.48 5.39
CA GLU A 190 10.69 -22.06 5.33
C GLU A 190 10.01 -21.35 4.16
N GLU A 191 10.08 -21.95 2.96
CA GLU A 191 9.40 -21.45 1.76
C GLU A 191 7.89 -21.35 1.99
N GLY A 192 7.28 -22.37 2.60
CA GLY A 192 5.85 -22.39 2.91
C GLY A 192 5.43 -21.26 3.86
N ARG A 193 6.19 -21.05 4.95
CA ARG A 193 5.93 -19.94 5.89
C ARG A 193 6.11 -18.57 5.22
N ALA A 194 7.17 -18.41 4.43
CA ALA A 194 7.42 -17.16 3.70
C ALA A 194 6.29 -16.86 2.70
N ALA A 195 5.87 -17.86 1.92
CA ALA A 195 4.76 -17.76 0.99
C ALA A 195 3.46 -17.35 1.69
N ALA A 196 3.09 -18.02 2.78
CA ALA A 196 1.87 -17.73 3.52
C ALA A 196 1.84 -16.30 4.07
N ARG A 197 2.95 -15.84 4.67
CA ARG A 197 3.08 -14.49 5.21
C ARG A 197 2.94 -13.43 4.12
N LEU A 198 3.67 -13.59 3.02
CA LEU A 198 3.67 -12.63 1.92
C LEU A 198 2.32 -12.62 1.20
N LEU A 199 1.68 -13.78 1.03
CA LEU A 199 0.33 -13.87 0.47
C LEU A 199 -0.68 -13.12 1.33
N GLN A 200 -0.65 -13.31 2.65
CA GLN A 200 -1.53 -12.59 3.58
C GLN A 200 -1.36 -11.06 3.43
N GLN A 201 -0.11 -10.58 3.46
CA GLN A 201 0.19 -9.14 3.35
C GLN A 201 -0.22 -8.58 1.98
N GLY A 202 0.14 -9.27 0.89
CA GLY A 202 -0.18 -8.87 -0.47
C GLY A 202 -1.68 -8.88 -0.74
N ALA A 203 -2.40 -9.90 -0.27
CA ALA A 203 -3.86 -9.98 -0.42
C ALA A 203 -4.61 -8.92 0.40
N ALA A 204 -4.08 -8.53 1.56
CA ALA A 204 -4.65 -7.42 2.34
C ALA A 204 -4.46 -6.08 1.61
N ALA A 205 -3.25 -5.83 1.09
CA ALA A 205 -2.93 -4.64 0.30
C ALA A 205 -3.77 -4.58 -1.00
N ALA A 206 -3.95 -5.70 -1.69
CA ALA A 206 -4.77 -5.78 -2.91
C ALA A 206 -6.23 -5.42 -2.62
N ARG A 207 -6.79 -5.95 -1.52
CA ARG A 207 -8.15 -5.63 -1.06
C ARG A 207 -8.29 -4.16 -0.68
N GLN A 208 -7.27 -3.58 -0.05
CA GLN A 208 -7.27 -2.15 0.26
C GLN A 208 -7.28 -1.32 -1.02
N ALA A 209 -6.36 -1.57 -1.94
CA ALA A 209 -6.29 -0.83 -3.20
C ALA A 209 -7.61 -0.93 -4.01
N PHE A 210 -8.20 -2.13 -4.06
CA PHE A 210 -9.49 -2.35 -4.71
C PHE A 210 -10.66 -1.64 -4.01
N ALA A 211 -10.61 -1.49 -2.68
CA ALA A 211 -11.59 -0.71 -1.94
C ALA A 211 -11.46 0.80 -2.19
N GLU A 212 -10.25 1.28 -2.45
CA GLU A 212 -9.97 2.68 -2.82
C GLU A 212 -10.46 3.00 -4.24
N ASP A 213 -10.21 2.11 -5.20
CA ASP A 213 -10.73 2.21 -6.57
C ASP A 213 -10.96 0.81 -7.16
N LYS A 214 -12.22 0.52 -7.48
CA LYS A 214 -12.65 -0.80 -8.01
C LYS A 214 -12.38 -0.96 -9.49
N ASP A 215 -12.12 0.13 -10.20
CA ASP A 215 -11.85 0.15 -11.63
C ASP A 215 -10.36 0.39 -11.93
N ASP A 216 -9.54 0.63 -10.90
CA ASP A 216 -8.09 0.71 -11.06
C ASP A 216 -7.52 -0.62 -11.55
N VAL A 217 -6.86 -0.56 -12.70
CA VAL A 217 -6.34 -1.74 -13.40
C VAL A 217 -5.28 -2.47 -12.58
N ALA A 218 -4.44 -1.74 -11.84
CA ALA A 218 -3.42 -2.36 -11.00
C ALA A 218 -4.06 -3.06 -9.79
N ALA A 219 -5.12 -2.48 -9.20
CA ALA A 219 -5.87 -3.08 -8.11
C ALA A 219 -6.59 -4.36 -8.55
N LEU A 220 -7.28 -4.34 -9.69
CA LEU A 220 -7.93 -5.51 -10.30
C LEU A 220 -6.91 -6.62 -10.59
N ARG A 221 -5.76 -6.26 -11.19
CA ARG A 221 -4.65 -7.19 -11.43
C ARG A 221 -4.12 -7.80 -10.13
N ALA A 222 -3.93 -7.00 -9.08
CA ALA A 222 -3.45 -7.48 -7.79
C ALA A 222 -4.47 -8.42 -7.11
N MET A 223 -5.76 -8.11 -7.18
CA MET A 223 -6.84 -8.97 -6.71
C MET A 223 -6.84 -10.31 -7.44
N ALA A 224 -6.83 -10.28 -8.78
CA ALA A 224 -6.80 -11.48 -9.61
C ALA A 224 -5.61 -12.38 -9.26
N PHE A 225 -4.43 -11.79 -9.07
CA PHE A 225 -3.23 -12.54 -8.75
C PHE A 225 -3.24 -13.11 -7.32
N ALA A 226 -3.73 -12.34 -6.34
CA ALA A 226 -3.90 -12.84 -4.97
C ALA A 226 -4.85 -14.05 -4.91
N GLU A 227 -5.97 -13.95 -5.61
CA GLU A 227 -6.98 -15.01 -5.71
C GLU A 227 -6.45 -16.25 -6.44
N ALA A 228 -5.63 -16.06 -7.49
CA ALA A 228 -4.96 -17.15 -8.18
C ALA A 228 -4.01 -17.92 -7.25
N ILE A 229 -3.19 -17.21 -6.45
CA ILE A 229 -2.27 -17.84 -5.49
C ILE A 229 -3.05 -18.55 -4.37
N ALA A 230 -4.15 -17.95 -3.91
CA ALA A 230 -5.02 -18.51 -2.87
C ALA A 230 -5.89 -19.69 -3.36
N GLY A 231 -5.94 -19.95 -4.67
CA GLY A 231 -6.72 -21.04 -5.26
C GLY A 231 -8.20 -20.73 -5.49
N THR A 232 -8.63 -19.48 -5.37
CA THR A 232 -10.01 -19.05 -5.69
C THR A 232 -10.12 -18.68 -7.17
N ALA A 233 -9.97 -19.69 -8.04
CA ALA A 233 -9.75 -19.50 -9.47
C ALA A 233 -10.88 -18.74 -10.20
N ASP A 234 -12.16 -18.98 -9.88
CA ASP A 234 -13.28 -18.29 -10.54
C ASP A 234 -13.25 -16.78 -10.32
N ARG A 235 -12.95 -16.35 -9.09
CA ARG A 235 -12.81 -14.92 -8.76
C ARG A 235 -11.58 -14.32 -9.44
N ALA A 236 -10.48 -15.07 -9.44
CA ALA A 236 -9.25 -14.66 -10.09
C ALA A 236 -9.47 -14.37 -11.58
N VAL A 237 -10.20 -15.25 -12.28
CA VAL A 237 -10.58 -15.05 -13.68
C VAL A 237 -11.46 -13.82 -13.85
N ALA A 238 -12.46 -13.62 -12.99
CA ALA A 238 -13.36 -12.46 -13.10
C ALA A 238 -12.61 -11.11 -12.98
N HIS A 239 -11.74 -10.95 -11.98
CA HIS A 239 -10.94 -9.75 -11.83
C HIS A 239 -9.89 -9.60 -12.94
N ALA A 240 -9.28 -10.70 -13.40
CA ALA A 240 -8.33 -10.67 -14.51
C ALA A 240 -8.99 -10.20 -15.81
N ASP A 241 -10.17 -10.71 -16.12
CA ASP A 241 -10.91 -10.30 -17.32
C ASP A 241 -11.36 -8.83 -17.23
N GLN A 242 -11.68 -8.32 -16.03
CA GLN A 242 -11.97 -6.90 -15.85
C GLN A 242 -10.73 -6.03 -16.06
N ALA A 243 -9.57 -6.43 -15.52
CA ALA A 243 -8.30 -5.74 -15.73
C ALA A 243 -7.92 -5.72 -17.22
N GLU A 244 -8.09 -6.84 -17.93
CA GLU A 244 -7.78 -6.95 -19.37
C GLU A 244 -8.71 -6.10 -20.22
N ARG A 245 -10.02 -6.04 -19.91
CA ARG A 245 -10.94 -5.13 -20.61
C ARG A 245 -10.50 -3.67 -20.52
N ALA A 246 -9.95 -3.26 -19.38
CA ALA A 246 -9.44 -1.91 -19.17
C ALA A 246 -8.05 -1.68 -19.80
N ALA A 247 -7.18 -2.70 -19.79
CA ALA A 247 -5.83 -2.62 -20.35
C ALA A 247 -5.43 -3.90 -21.12
N PRO A 248 -5.94 -4.10 -22.35
CA PRO A 248 -5.84 -5.38 -23.07
C PRO A 248 -4.42 -5.70 -23.60
N ARG A 249 -3.51 -4.73 -23.54
CA ARG A 249 -2.11 -4.89 -23.97
C ARG A 249 -1.11 -4.64 -22.85
N ASP A 250 -1.55 -4.71 -21.59
CA ASP A 250 -0.66 -4.65 -20.46
C ASP A 250 -0.10 -6.04 -20.14
N ALA A 251 1.22 -6.19 -20.17
CA ALA A 251 1.88 -7.48 -19.98
C ALA A 251 1.65 -8.06 -18.58
N TRP A 252 1.54 -7.24 -17.54
CA TRP A 252 1.29 -7.71 -16.19
C TRP A 252 -0.17 -8.12 -15.97
N VAL A 253 -1.11 -7.48 -16.69
CA VAL A 253 -2.52 -7.89 -16.70
C VAL A 253 -2.67 -9.26 -17.38
N LEU A 254 -2.06 -9.43 -18.55
CA LEU A 254 -2.05 -10.72 -19.25
C LEU A 254 -1.35 -11.81 -18.44
N TYR A 255 -0.27 -11.46 -17.74
CA TYR A 255 0.38 -12.34 -16.77
C TYR A 255 -0.58 -12.78 -15.63
N ALA A 256 -1.29 -11.84 -15.00
CA ALA A 256 -2.24 -12.17 -13.93
C ALA A 256 -3.40 -13.05 -14.44
N LYS A 257 -3.87 -12.80 -15.66
CA LYS A 257 -4.86 -13.67 -16.34
C LYS A 257 -4.34 -15.07 -16.59
N ALA A 258 -3.09 -15.20 -17.04
CA ALA A 258 -2.44 -16.50 -17.19
C ALA A 258 -2.27 -17.23 -15.84
N ALA A 259 -1.94 -16.51 -14.77
CA ALA A 259 -1.87 -17.07 -13.43
C ALA A 259 -3.24 -17.56 -12.94
N ALA A 260 -4.32 -16.80 -13.18
CA ALA A 260 -5.68 -17.22 -12.91
C ALA A 260 -6.07 -18.47 -13.72
N ALA A 261 -5.69 -18.54 -15.00
CA ALA A 261 -5.89 -19.73 -15.83
C ALA A 261 -5.11 -20.94 -15.31
N LYS A 262 -3.85 -20.77 -14.87
CA LYS A 262 -3.04 -21.83 -14.23
C LYS A 262 -3.73 -22.35 -12.97
N ALA A 263 -4.22 -21.44 -12.11
CA ALA A 263 -4.97 -21.79 -10.90
C ALA A 263 -6.27 -22.56 -11.23
N ASN A 264 -6.90 -22.24 -12.35
CA ASN A 264 -8.07 -22.96 -12.87
C ASN A 264 -7.73 -24.26 -13.65
N ARG A 265 -6.49 -24.77 -13.55
CA ARG A 265 -6.00 -25.94 -14.29
C ARG A 265 -6.10 -25.81 -15.83
N ALA A 266 -6.30 -24.61 -16.36
CA ALA A 266 -6.36 -24.34 -17.79
C ALA A 266 -4.95 -24.06 -18.33
N HIS A 267 -4.09 -25.09 -18.33
CA HIS A 267 -2.65 -24.97 -18.62
C HIS A 267 -2.36 -24.40 -20.02
N GLU A 268 -3.15 -24.75 -21.04
CA GLU A 268 -2.99 -24.25 -22.41
C GLU A 268 -3.26 -22.74 -22.48
N LYS A 269 -4.30 -22.27 -21.80
CA LYS A 269 -4.62 -20.84 -21.69
C LYS A 269 -3.54 -20.09 -20.92
N ALA A 270 -3.01 -20.69 -19.85
CA ALA A 270 -1.89 -20.12 -19.11
C ALA A 270 -0.65 -19.96 -19.99
N VAL A 271 -0.26 -21.00 -20.74
CA VAL A 271 0.89 -20.96 -21.65
C VAL A 271 0.71 -19.90 -22.75
N GLN A 272 -0.50 -19.80 -23.31
CA GLN A 272 -0.82 -18.77 -24.31
C GLN A 272 -0.67 -17.37 -23.70
N GLY A 273 -1.31 -17.09 -22.57
CA GLY A 273 -1.27 -15.78 -21.92
C GLY A 273 0.14 -15.38 -21.47
N LEU A 274 0.94 -16.32 -20.94
CA LEU A 274 2.36 -16.08 -20.61
C LEU A 274 3.19 -15.78 -21.87
N SER A 275 2.91 -16.46 -22.97
CA SER A 275 3.60 -16.22 -24.24
C SER A 275 3.27 -14.85 -24.82
N GLU A 276 2.01 -14.42 -24.75
CA GLU A 276 1.56 -13.09 -25.16
C GLU A 276 2.16 -11.99 -24.28
N ALA A 277 2.12 -12.16 -22.95
CA ALA A 277 2.74 -11.23 -22.00
C ALA A 277 4.23 -11.03 -22.28
N ARG A 278 4.96 -12.12 -22.52
CA ARG A 278 6.38 -12.12 -22.93
C ARG A 278 6.63 -11.42 -24.26
N GLN A 279 5.74 -11.55 -25.23
CA GLN A 279 5.88 -10.89 -26.54
C GLN A 279 5.70 -9.38 -26.40
N ILE A 280 4.76 -8.94 -25.56
CA ILE A 280 4.50 -7.52 -25.28
C ILE A 280 5.65 -6.89 -24.50
N GLU A 281 6.13 -7.57 -23.45
CA GLU A 281 7.24 -7.09 -22.63
C GLU A 281 8.32 -8.17 -22.49
N PRO A 282 9.33 -8.17 -23.38
CA PRO A 282 10.41 -9.15 -23.36
C PRO A 282 11.27 -9.15 -22.09
N ARG A 283 11.23 -8.07 -21.29
CA ARG A 283 11.92 -7.99 -19.99
C ARG A 283 11.19 -8.71 -18.87
N LEU A 284 9.94 -9.16 -19.07
CA LEU A 284 9.17 -9.90 -18.09
C LEU A 284 9.73 -11.31 -17.87
N LEU A 285 10.82 -11.41 -17.09
CA LEU A 285 11.51 -12.68 -16.83
C LEU A 285 10.59 -13.71 -16.15
N ARG A 286 9.67 -13.23 -15.32
CA ARG A 286 8.66 -14.06 -14.64
C ARG A 286 7.90 -14.99 -15.58
N ALA A 287 7.54 -14.50 -16.77
CA ALA A 287 6.80 -15.30 -17.74
C ALA A 287 7.60 -16.51 -18.25
N ASP A 288 8.90 -16.35 -18.48
CA ASP A 288 9.77 -17.46 -18.88
C ASP A 288 9.97 -18.46 -17.72
N VAL A 289 10.05 -17.99 -16.46
CA VAL A 289 10.12 -18.88 -15.28
C VAL A 289 8.85 -19.69 -15.10
N ASP A 290 7.67 -19.06 -15.20
CA ASP A 290 6.39 -19.76 -15.03
C ASP A 290 6.09 -20.70 -16.22
N LEU A 291 6.57 -20.39 -17.42
CA LEU A 291 6.56 -21.34 -18.54
C LEU A 291 7.48 -22.54 -18.29
N ALA A 292 8.65 -22.34 -17.68
CA ALA A 292 9.54 -23.43 -17.30
C ALA A 292 8.89 -24.33 -16.24
N ASP A 293 8.23 -23.71 -15.26
CA ASP A 293 7.46 -24.39 -14.22
C ASP A 293 6.36 -25.29 -14.82
N ILE A 294 5.55 -24.76 -15.75
CA ILE A 294 4.55 -25.54 -16.49
C ILE A 294 5.19 -26.65 -17.33
N SER A 295 6.37 -26.41 -17.91
CA SER A 295 7.09 -27.41 -18.71
C SER A 295 7.56 -28.59 -17.83
N LEU A 296 8.03 -28.31 -16.60
CA LEU A 296 8.36 -29.34 -15.62
C LEU A 296 7.14 -30.16 -15.21
N ASP A 297 6.01 -29.50 -14.96
CA ASP A 297 4.76 -30.19 -14.60
C ASP A 297 4.25 -31.10 -15.72
N ARG A 298 4.59 -30.79 -16.97
CA ARG A 298 4.29 -31.60 -18.16
C ARG A 298 5.36 -32.66 -18.49
N GLY A 299 6.41 -32.78 -17.67
CA GLY A 299 7.48 -33.75 -17.89
C GLY A 299 8.47 -33.37 -19.00
N ASP A 300 8.59 -32.08 -19.32
CA ASP A 300 9.59 -31.52 -20.26
C ASP A 300 10.71 -30.75 -19.51
N PRO A 301 11.67 -31.46 -18.88
CA PRO A 301 12.78 -30.82 -18.20
C PRO A 301 13.76 -30.12 -19.14
N ALA A 302 13.84 -30.54 -20.41
CA ALA A 302 14.73 -29.94 -21.40
C ALA A 302 14.23 -28.55 -21.81
N GLY A 303 12.93 -28.42 -22.13
CA GLY A 303 12.29 -27.14 -22.39
C GLY A 303 12.36 -26.19 -21.19
N ALA A 304 12.12 -26.71 -19.98
CA ALA A 304 12.28 -25.95 -18.75
C ALA A 304 13.70 -25.40 -18.55
N ARG A 305 14.72 -26.24 -18.76
CA ARG A 305 16.13 -25.85 -18.69
C ARG A 305 16.45 -24.69 -19.63
N GLN A 306 16.03 -24.78 -20.90
CA GLN A 306 16.30 -23.72 -21.89
C GLN A 306 15.71 -22.37 -21.49
N LEU A 307 14.49 -22.37 -20.94
CA LEU A 307 13.83 -21.17 -20.44
C LEU A 307 14.56 -20.57 -19.24
N LEU A 308 14.91 -21.40 -18.25
CA LEU A 308 15.61 -20.95 -17.04
C LEU A 308 17.01 -20.43 -17.34
N GLU A 309 17.75 -21.06 -18.24
CA GLU A 309 19.06 -20.58 -18.68
C GLU A 309 18.95 -19.24 -19.42
N ARG A 310 17.88 -19.02 -20.19
CA ARG A 310 17.60 -17.71 -20.82
C ARG A 310 17.37 -16.64 -19.76
N VAL A 311 16.60 -16.96 -18.71
CA VAL A 311 16.38 -16.05 -17.58
C VAL A 311 17.71 -15.70 -16.92
N LEU A 312 18.53 -16.70 -16.61
CA LEU A 312 19.83 -16.50 -15.93
C LEU A 312 20.86 -15.76 -16.79
N ARG A 313 20.81 -15.86 -18.13
CA ARG A 313 21.64 -15.02 -19.00
C ARG A 313 21.27 -13.54 -18.92
N ARG A 314 19.99 -13.21 -18.67
CA ARG A 314 19.50 -11.84 -18.55
C ARG A 314 19.65 -11.29 -17.13
N ASN A 315 19.40 -12.14 -16.12
CA ASN A 315 19.59 -11.84 -14.72
C ASN A 315 20.29 -13.00 -14.01
N PRO A 316 21.63 -12.97 -13.89
CA PRO A 316 22.40 -14.01 -13.19
C PRO A 316 22.06 -14.13 -11.69
N GLN A 317 21.43 -13.12 -11.10
CA GLN A 317 21.03 -13.09 -9.69
C GLN A 317 19.59 -13.61 -9.47
N HIS A 318 18.94 -14.12 -10.51
CA HIS A 318 17.56 -14.60 -10.42
C HIS A 318 17.46 -15.90 -9.60
N GLU A 319 17.22 -15.76 -8.30
CA GLU A 319 17.29 -16.84 -7.32
C GLU A 319 16.35 -18.01 -7.64
N ARG A 320 15.07 -17.71 -7.91
CA ARG A 320 14.07 -18.74 -8.25
C ARG A 320 14.49 -19.56 -9.47
N ALA A 321 14.93 -18.91 -10.54
CA ALA A 321 15.36 -19.60 -11.75
C ALA A 321 16.58 -20.49 -11.50
N ARG A 322 17.56 -19.99 -10.73
CA ARG A 322 18.77 -20.73 -10.33
C ARG A 322 18.44 -21.97 -9.51
N ARG A 323 17.56 -21.83 -8.52
CA ARG A 323 17.13 -22.94 -7.65
C ARG A 323 16.34 -23.98 -8.44
N ILE A 324 15.34 -23.59 -9.22
CA ILE A 324 14.59 -24.53 -10.07
C ILE A 324 15.55 -25.25 -11.03
N LEU A 325 16.49 -24.54 -11.66
CA LEU A 325 17.47 -25.15 -12.58
C LEU A 325 18.36 -26.18 -11.88
N SER A 326 18.78 -25.93 -10.64
CA SER A 326 19.60 -26.89 -9.87
C SER A 326 18.87 -28.19 -9.51
N LEU A 327 17.54 -28.19 -9.54
CA LEU A 327 16.71 -29.37 -9.31
C LEU A 327 16.50 -30.20 -10.59
N ILE A 328 16.82 -29.63 -11.76
CA ILE A 328 16.73 -30.34 -13.04
C ILE A 328 18.04 -31.10 -13.27
N PRO A 329 17.99 -32.44 -13.45
CA PRO A 329 19.19 -33.21 -13.77
C PRO A 329 19.86 -32.69 -15.05
N PRO A 330 21.20 -32.70 -15.12
CA PRO A 330 21.90 -32.41 -16.36
C PRO A 330 21.44 -33.36 -17.48
N GLU A 331 21.40 -32.87 -18.72
CA GLU A 331 21.17 -33.75 -19.87
C GLU A 331 22.25 -34.84 -19.91
N ALA A 332 21.89 -36.05 -20.33
CA ALA A 332 22.84 -37.14 -20.48
C ALA A 332 23.98 -36.70 -21.43
N GLY A 333 25.18 -36.48 -20.88
CA GLY A 333 26.35 -35.97 -21.61
C GLY A 333 26.80 -34.55 -21.25
N TYR A 334 26.12 -33.84 -20.34
CA TYR A 334 26.59 -32.54 -19.83
C TYR A 334 27.85 -32.70 -18.99
N ARG A 335 28.97 -32.16 -19.49
CA ARG A 335 30.23 -32.02 -18.77
C ARG A 335 30.33 -30.57 -18.30
N PRO A 336 30.31 -30.28 -16.99
CA PRO A 336 30.44 -28.90 -16.53
C PRO A 336 31.75 -28.30 -17.03
N PRO A 337 31.80 -27.00 -17.37
CA PRO A 337 33.06 -26.34 -17.69
C PRO A 337 33.98 -26.51 -16.48
N GLN A 338 35.13 -27.17 -16.68
CA GLN A 338 36.14 -27.24 -15.64
C GLN A 338 36.63 -25.81 -15.43
N GLY A 339 36.30 -25.24 -14.27
CA GLY A 339 36.79 -23.93 -13.87
C GLY A 339 38.31 -23.94 -13.93
N GLY A 340 38.87 -23.13 -14.83
CA GLY A 340 40.29 -22.84 -14.83
C GLY A 340 40.64 -22.12 -13.54
N ASN A 341 41.64 -22.64 -12.83
CA ASN A 341 42.25 -22.05 -11.64
C ASN A 341 42.66 -20.59 -11.84
#